data_AF-A0A0C3S2L9-F1
#
_entry.id   AF-A0A0C3S2L9-F1
#
_cell.length_a   1.000
_cell.length_b   1.000
_cell.length_c   1.000
_cell.angle_alpha   90.00
_cell.angle_beta   90.00
_cell.angle_gamma   90.00
#
_symmetry.space_group_name_H-M   'P 1'
#
loop_
_entity.id
_entity.type
_entity.pdbx_description
1 polymer ?
#
loop_
_entity_poly.entity_id
_entity_poly.type
_entity_poly.pdbx_seq_one_letter_code
_entity_poly.pdbx_strand_id
1 'polypeptide(L)'
;MNHVMREDVRRRFVAGFTIENSSMRYWFCSRSDVFVSEPFNTLKDHSELVDFIFRISFASEQELGWDTSIPLYEPSLRIGKPQYNIAVRDGEKGTTKPFRTRRLISNIGADPLSGRGTRVWEAIELGGEDGEEMSGTGSTCVLKDFWVDNDRMREGAILAQIPVDANARGPESDEKRTMDNCVLNVLTYGDVHVDGDPDKTRNWDFPTVNKLIEDKVDPKSSTQVYASHSVVGGMTLEAETGADKGAKMDTTIPKIILYYKKTHH
;
A
#
# COMPACT_ATOMS: atom_id res chain seq x y z
N MET A 1 -13.00 -3.72 -11.45
CA MET A 1 -11.99 -4.31 -10.55
C MET A 1 -10.80 -3.36 -10.33
N ASN A 2 -10.17 -2.81 -11.38
CA ASN A 2 -9.09 -1.82 -11.21
C ASN A 2 -9.45 -0.65 -10.29
N HIS A 3 -10.61 -0.02 -10.53
CA HIS A 3 -11.07 1.09 -9.69
C HIS A 3 -11.12 0.74 -8.19
N VAL A 4 -11.62 -0.45 -7.84
CA VAL A 4 -11.68 -0.91 -6.44
C VAL A 4 -10.27 -1.12 -5.87
N MET A 5 -9.38 -1.77 -6.63
CA MET A 5 -7.98 -1.99 -6.22
C MET A 5 -7.16 -0.71 -6.11
N ARG A 6 -7.53 0.34 -6.86
CA ARG A 6 -6.90 1.66 -6.87
C ARG A 6 -7.40 2.53 -5.71
N GLU A 7 -8.71 2.64 -5.54
CA GLU A 7 -9.32 3.58 -4.59
C GLU A 7 -9.41 3.02 -3.17
N ASP A 8 -9.74 1.74 -3.00
CA ASP A 8 -9.84 1.14 -1.66
C ASP A 8 -8.49 0.56 -1.24
N VAL A 9 -7.81 1.27 -0.33
CA VAL A 9 -6.48 0.91 0.18
C VAL A 9 -6.48 -0.43 0.92
N ARG A 10 -7.64 -0.88 1.39
CA ARG A 10 -7.84 -2.10 2.16
C ARG A 10 -7.91 -3.35 1.30
N ARG A 11 -7.88 -3.22 -0.02
CA ARG A 11 -7.97 -4.37 -0.93
C ARG A 11 -6.60 -4.96 -1.23
N ARG A 12 -6.43 -6.24 -0.89
CA ARG A 12 -5.34 -7.11 -1.31
C ARG A 12 -5.61 -7.77 -2.66
N PHE A 13 -6.84 -8.20 -2.85
CA PHE A 13 -7.33 -8.73 -4.10
C PHE A 13 -8.84 -8.48 -4.21
N VAL A 14 -9.39 -8.73 -5.40
CA VAL A 14 -10.82 -8.64 -5.67
C VAL A 14 -11.23 -9.88 -6.46
N ALA A 15 -12.29 -10.53 -6.02
CA ALA A 15 -13.01 -11.53 -6.81
C ALA A 15 -14.28 -10.89 -7.40
N GLY A 16 -14.70 -11.36 -8.56
CA GLY A 16 -15.88 -10.86 -9.25
C GLY A 16 -16.32 -11.77 -10.39
N PHE A 17 -17.26 -11.28 -11.18
CA PHE A 17 -17.74 -11.99 -12.35
C PHE A 17 -18.20 -11.04 -13.46
N THR A 18 -18.28 -11.56 -14.68
CA THR A 18 -18.92 -10.89 -15.82
C THR A 18 -19.97 -11.82 -16.40
N ILE A 19 -21.11 -11.27 -16.81
CA ILE A 19 -22.20 -12.01 -17.47
C ILE A 19 -22.49 -11.34 -18.81
N GLU A 20 -22.48 -12.14 -19.87
CA GLU A 20 -22.92 -11.76 -21.20
C GLU A 20 -23.98 -12.77 -21.66
N ASN A 21 -25.23 -12.33 -21.75
CA ASN A 21 -26.40 -13.21 -21.95
C ASN A 21 -26.47 -14.31 -20.87
N SER A 22 -26.27 -15.58 -21.26
CA SER A 22 -26.20 -16.73 -20.34
C SER A 22 -24.77 -17.19 -20.07
N SER A 23 -23.76 -16.57 -20.69
CA SER A 23 -22.35 -16.90 -20.50
C SER A 23 -21.77 -16.09 -19.35
N MET A 24 -21.19 -16.76 -18.36
CA MET A 24 -20.58 -16.12 -17.20
C MET A 24 -19.13 -16.55 -17.03
N ARG A 25 -18.30 -15.64 -16.53
CA ARG A 25 -16.91 -15.89 -16.13
C ARG A 25 -16.65 -15.36 -14.75
N TYR A 26 -15.89 -16.10 -13.95
CA TYR A 26 -15.31 -15.61 -12.71
C TYR A 26 -14.00 -14.91 -12.97
N TRP A 27 -13.75 -13.88 -12.17
CA TRP A 27 -12.55 -13.06 -12.21
C TRP A 27 -11.94 -13.02 -10.82
N PHE A 28 -10.63 -13.19 -10.75
CA PHE A 28 -9.83 -12.89 -9.58
C PHE A 28 -8.73 -11.93 -10.02
N CYS A 29 -8.53 -10.85 -9.27
CA CYS A 29 -7.47 -9.89 -9.53
C CYS A 29 -6.72 -9.56 -8.24
N SER A 30 -5.42 -9.80 -8.22
CA SER A 30 -4.48 -9.21 -7.26
C SER A 30 -3.59 -8.18 -7.97
N ARG A 31 -2.63 -7.58 -7.25
CA ARG A 31 -1.60 -6.72 -7.87
C ARG A 31 -0.52 -7.50 -8.64
N SER A 32 -0.57 -8.82 -8.61
CA SER A 32 0.38 -9.71 -9.30
C SER A 32 -0.30 -10.45 -10.44
N ASP A 33 -1.46 -11.05 -10.15
CA ASP A 33 -2.09 -12.04 -11.01
C ASP A 33 -3.54 -11.67 -11.30
N VAL A 34 -3.97 -11.99 -12.52
CA VAL A 34 -5.38 -11.96 -12.93
C VAL A 34 -5.76 -13.34 -13.45
N PHE A 35 -6.73 -13.97 -12.79
CA PHE A 35 -7.31 -15.23 -13.23
C PHE A 35 -8.72 -15.01 -13.75
N VAL A 36 -9.04 -15.72 -14.83
CA VAL A 36 -10.35 -15.73 -15.44
C VAL A 36 -10.75 -17.17 -15.65
N SER A 37 -11.97 -17.54 -15.25
CA SER A 37 -12.49 -18.88 -15.51
C SER A 37 -12.80 -19.07 -17.00
N GLU A 38 -12.87 -20.32 -17.43
CA GLU A 38 -13.60 -20.64 -18.66
C GLU A 38 -15.05 -20.15 -18.54
N PRO A 39 -15.67 -19.70 -19.65
CA PRO A 39 -17.07 -19.31 -19.63
C PRO A 39 -17.97 -20.53 -19.39
N PHE A 40 -18.99 -20.37 -18.57
CA PHE A 40 -20.02 -21.39 -18.31
C PHE A 40 -21.42 -20.82 -18.51
N ASN A 41 -22.40 -21.70 -18.76
CA ASN A 41 -23.76 -21.25 -19.03
C ASN A 41 -24.58 -21.18 -17.75
N THR A 42 -24.92 -20.00 -17.26
CA THR A 42 -25.65 -19.82 -15.98
C THR A 42 -27.04 -20.45 -15.96
N LEU A 43 -27.67 -20.68 -17.11
CA LEU A 43 -28.99 -21.31 -17.18
C LEU A 43 -28.90 -22.83 -17.11
N LYS A 44 -27.79 -23.42 -17.57
CA LYS A 44 -27.55 -24.87 -17.52
C LYS A 44 -26.80 -25.26 -16.25
N ASP A 45 -25.74 -24.52 -15.94
CA ASP A 45 -24.76 -24.77 -14.90
C ASP A 45 -24.98 -23.82 -13.70
N HIS A 46 -26.24 -23.60 -13.33
CA HIS A 46 -26.63 -22.68 -12.26
C HIS A 46 -26.06 -23.05 -10.88
N SER A 47 -25.67 -24.31 -10.68
CA SER A 47 -24.98 -24.76 -9.46
C SER A 47 -23.68 -24.00 -9.21
N GLU A 48 -22.92 -23.69 -10.27
CA GLU A 48 -21.67 -22.94 -10.15
C GLU A 48 -21.92 -21.52 -9.65
N LEU A 49 -22.95 -20.86 -10.17
CA LEU A 49 -23.34 -19.52 -9.72
C LEU A 49 -23.79 -19.53 -8.26
N VAL A 50 -24.63 -20.50 -7.88
CA VAL A 50 -25.13 -20.63 -6.50
C VAL A 50 -23.97 -20.88 -5.53
N ASP A 51 -23.04 -21.77 -5.87
CA ASP A 51 -21.84 -22.04 -5.07
C ASP A 51 -20.99 -20.77 -4.89
N PHE A 52 -20.74 -20.03 -5.97
CA PHE A 52 -19.99 -18.77 -5.90
C PHE A 52 -20.66 -17.74 -4.98
N ILE A 53 -21.99 -17.55 -5.11
CA ILE A 53 -22.73 -16.61 -4.26
C ILE A 53 -22.63 -17.00 -2.80
N PHE A 54 -22.75 -18.30 -2.47
CA PHE A 54 -22.59 -18.75 -1.09
C PHE A 54 -21.16 -18.55 -0.58
N ARG A 55 -20.15 -18.89 -1.36
CA ARG A 55 -18.75 -18.65 -0.97
C ARG A 55 -18.48 -17.18 -0.68
N ILE A 56 -18.93 -16.26 -1.54
CA ILE A 56 -18.73 -14.82 -1.31
C ILE A 56 -19.57 -14.30 -0.13
N SER A 57 -20.78 -14.82 0.08
CA SER A 57 -21.66 -14.36 1.17
C SER A 57 -21.19 -14.80 2.55
N PHE A 58 -20.53 -15.95 2.64
CA PHE A 58 -20.03 -16.53 3.89
C PHE A 58 -18.52 -16.35 4.10
N ALA A 59 -17.80 -15.87 3.09
CA ALA A 59 -16.39 -15.56 3.20
C ALA A 59 -16.14 -14.47 4.26
N SER A 60 -15.10 -14.69 5.06
CA SER A 60 -14.55 -13.69 5.96
C SER A 60 -14.00 -12.49 5.17
N GLU A 61 -13.76 -11.36 5.84
CA GLU A 61 -13.22 -10.17 5.17
C GLU A 61 -11.88 -10.46 4.48
N GLN A 62 -11.06 -11.27 5.12
CA GLN A 62 -9.73 -11.71 4.71
C GLN A 62 -9.82 -12.56 3.44
N GLU A 63 -10.79 -13.48 3.38
CA GLU A 63 -11.08 -14.31 2.20
C GLU A 63 -11.69 -13.51 1.05
N LEU A 64 -12.38 -12.41 1.35
CA LEU A 64 -12.84 -11.42 0.36
C LEU A 64 -11.74 -10.45 -0.10
N GLY A 65 -10.52 -10.63 0.40
CA GLY A 65 -9.35 -9.84 0.01
C GLY A 65 -9.23 -8.51 0.72
N TRP A 66 -9.88 -8.33 1.87
CA TRP A 66 -9.64 -7.21 2.75
C TRP A 66 -8.35 -7.41 3.57
N ASP A 67 -7.68 -6.30 3.87
CA ASP A 67 -6.58 -6.19 4.82
C ASP A 67 -7.14 -5.68 6.15
N THR A 68 -7.29 -6.58 7.11
CA THR A 68 -7.91 -6.28 8.42
C THR A 68 -6.98 -5.53 9.37
N SER A 69 -5.72 -5.34 9.00
CA SER A 69 -4.77 -4.53 9.79
C SER A 69 -4.81 -3.04 9.45
N ILE A 70 -5.66 -2.64 8.49
CA ILE A 70 -5.93 -1.25 8.12
C ILE A 70 -7.41 -0.85 8.26
N PRO A 71 -8.00 -1.01 9.46
CA PRO A 71 -9.38 -0.61 9.71
C PRO A 71 -9.61 0.88 9.39
N LEU A 72 -10.80 1.15 8.85
CA LEU A 72 -11.28 2.50 8.63
C LEU A 72 -11.56 3.17 9.98
N TYR A 73 -11.09 4.40 10.14
CA TYR A 73 -11.42 5.20 11.31
C TYR A 73 -12.83 5.78 11.13
N GLU A 74 -13.84 5.12 11.72
CA GLU A 74 -15.26 5.46 11.59
C GLU A 74 -15.61 6.96 11.71
N PRO A 75 -15.05 7.73 12.66
CA PRO A 75 -15.33 9.17 12.75
C PRO A 75 -14.99 9.96 11.48
N SER A 76 -14.03 9.48 10.67
CA SER A 76 -13.62 10.12 9.42
C SER A 76 -14.69 10.09 8.32
N LEU A 77 -15.61 9.12 8.37
CA LEU A 77 -16.73 9.02 7.42
C LEU A 77 -17.67 10.22 7.52
N ARG A 78 -17.82 10.80 8.72
CA ARG A 78 -18.66 11.98 8.95
C ARG A 78 -18.06 13.27 8.39
N ILE A 79 -16.76 13.27 8.13
CA ILE A 79 -15.96 14.43 7.70
C ILE A 79 -15.68 14.36 6.17
N GLY A 80 -16.04 13.24 5.52
CA GLY A 80 -15.91 13.07 4.07
C GLY A 80 -14.48 12.83 3.58
N LYS A 81 -13.54 12.52 4.49
CA LYS A 81 -12.15 12.19 4.15
C LYS A 81 -11.76 10.91 4.89
N PRO A 82 -11.65 9.75 4.22
CA PRO A 82 -11.37 8.49 4.90
C PRO A 82 -9.97 8.52 5.52
N GLN A 83 -9.89 8.16 6.80
CA GLN A 83 -8.65 7.93 7.53
C GLN A 83 -8.57 6.46 7.95
N TYR A 84 -7.37 5.92 8.02
CA TYR A 84 -7.14 4.52 8.34
C TYR A 84 -6.22 4.42 9.56
N ASN A 85 -6.53 3.51 10.46
CA ASN A 85 -5.60 3.10 11.50
C ASN A 85 -4.83 1.90 10.97
N ILE A 86 -3.51 1.98 10.86
CA ILE A 86 -2.63 0.97 10.27
C ILE A 86 -1.75 0.41 11.38
N ALA A 87 -1.84 -0.90 11.60
CA ALA A 87 -0.98 -1.61 12.54
C ALA A 87 0.27 -2.14 11.82
N VAL A 88 1.43 -1.57 12.10
CA VAL A 88 2.71 -2.01 11.50
C VAL A 88 3.45 -2.88 12.50
N ARG A 89 3.64 -4.14 12.14
CA ARG A 89 4.39 -5.11 12.94
C ARG A 89 5.86 -5.11 12.53
N ASP A 90 6.73 -4.69 13.44
CA ASP A 90 8.18 -4.84 13.28
C ASP A 90 8.52 -6.33 13.35
N GLY A 91 8.93 -6.91 12.22
CA GLY A 91 9.26 -8.34 12.13
C GLY A 91 10.52 -8.73 12.90
N GLU A 92 11.43 -7.79 13.16
CA GLU A 92 12.68 -8.03 13.87
C GLU A 92 12.51 -7.88 15.38
N LYS A 93 11.72 -6.89 15.81
CA LYS A 93 11.49 -6.60 17.24
C LYS A 93 10.24 -7.28 17.79
N GLY A 94 9.36 -7.81 16.94
CA GLY A 94 8.09 -8.42 17.32
C GLY A 94 7.05 -7.43 17.86
N THR A 95 7.35 -6.12 17.84
CA THR A 95 6.46 -5.06 18.35
C THR A 95 5.50 -4.60 17.27
N THR A 96 4.26 -4.29 17.64
CA THR A 96 3.27 -3.69 16.72
C THR A 96 3.02 -2.25 17.12
N LYS A 97 3.09 -1.34 16.15
CA LYS A 97 2.84 0.10 16.35
C LYS A 97 1.64 0.56 15.52
N PRO A 98 0.62 1.18 16.13
CA PRO A 98 -0.52 1.72 15.42
C PRO A 98 -0.25 3.15 14.91
N PHE A 99 -0.71 3.43 13.70
CA PHE A 99 -0.60 4.75 13.07
C PHE A 99 -1.93 5.18 12.45
N ARG A 100 -2.28 6.47 12.50
CA ARG A 100 -3.46 7.00 11.80
C ARG A 100 -3.06 7.83 10.61
N THR A 101 -3.67 7.59 9.45
CA THR A 101 -3.46 8.41 8.26
C THR A 101 -4.18 9.76 8.37
N ARG A 102 -3.57 10.84 7.86
CA ARG A 102 -4.17 12.18 7.84
C ARG A 102 -4.39 12.70 6.43
N ARG A 103 -3.35 12.65 5.60
CA ARG A 103 -3.38 13.22 4.26
C ARG A 103 -2.62 12.32 3.29
N LEU A 104 -3.24 12.02 2.16
CA LEU A 104 -2.57 11.31 1.08
C LEU A 104 -1.55 12.25 0.42
N ILE A 105 -0.28 11.82 0.39
CA ILE A 105 0.82 12.55 -0.26
C ILE A 105 0.95 12.12 -1.72
N SER A 106 0.86 10.80 -1.98
CA SER A 106 0.93 10.26 -3.34
C SER A 106 0.22 8.91 -3.45
N ASN A 107 -0.51 8.70 -4.54
CA ASN A 107 -1.13 7.43 -4.93
C ASN A 107 -0.89 7.07 -6.40
N ILE A 108 -0.03 7.80 -7.12
CA ILE A 108 0.22 7.58 -8.56
C ILE A 108 0.67 6.14 -8.80
N GLY A 109 1.52 5.61 -7.92
CA GLY A 109 1.98 4.22 -8.00
C GLY A 109 0.86 3.19 -7.79
N ALA A 110 -0.30 3.57 -7.30
CA ALA A 110 -1.43 2.66 -7.11
C ALA A 110 -2.37 2.59 -8.32
N ASP A 111 -2.15 3.38 -9.37
CA ASP A 111 -3.03 3.44 -10.56
C ASP A 111 -3.08 2.15 -11.40
N PRO A 112 -1.94 1.47 -11.68
CA PRO A 112 -1.97 0.22 -12.41
C PRO A 112 -2.67 -0.90 -11.62
N LEU A 113 -3.46 -1.72 -12.31
CA LEU A 113 -4.12 -2.89 -11.71
C LEU A 113 -3.08 -3.91 -11.23
N SER A 114 -2.13 -4.26 -12.08
CA SER A 114 -0.98 -5.10 -11.76
C SER A 114 0.26 -4.21 -11.68
N GLY A 115 1.18 -4.51 -10.76
CA GLY A 115 2.29 -3.61 -10.52
C GLY A 115 2.74 -3.51 -9.08
N ARG A 116 3.77 -2.70 -8.92
CA ARG A 116 4.15 -2.10 -7.65
C ARG A 116 3.09 -1.05 -7.27
N GLY A 117 2.13 -1.43 -6.45
CA GLY A 117 1.13 -0.52 -5.88
C GLY A 117 1.73 0.30 -4.74
N THR A 118 2.02 1.59 -4.96
CA THR A 118 2.55 2.48 -3.91
C THR A 118 1.54 3.55 -3.52
N ARG A 119 1.32 3.71 -2.21
CA ARG A 119 0.64 4.87 -1.61
C ARG A 119 1.50 5.45 -0.50
N VAL A 120 1.54 6.77 -0.43
CA VAL A 120 2.31 7.51 0.58
C VAL A 120 1.38 8.46 1.30
N TRP A 121 1.39 8.41 2.61
CA TRP A 121 0.52 9.19 3.49
C TRP A 121 1.36 9.98 4.49
N GLU A 122 0.85 11.14 4.87
CA GLU A 122 1.15 11.75 6.14
C GLU A 122 0.35 11.00 7.22
N ALA A 123 1.03 10.55 8.26
CA ALA A 123 0.46 9.77 9.34
C ALA A 123 0.97 10.25 10.71
N ILE A 124 0.31 9.77 11.76
CA ILE A 124 0.70 10.02 13.15
C ILE A 124 0.75 8.70 13.92
N GLU A 125 1.71 8.57 14.82
CA GLU A 125 1.74 7.44 15.77
C GLU A 125 0.60 7.60 16.79
N LEU A 126 -0.11 6.51 17.06
CA LEU A 126 -1.13 6.47 18.10
C LEU A 126 -0.51 5.96 19.41
N GLY A 127 -0.90 6.57 20.53
CA GLY A 127 -0.47 6.19 21.87
C GLY A 127 -1.63 5.76 22.77
N GLY A 128 -1.28 5.15 23.91
CA GLY A 128 -2.23 4.72 24.94
C GLY A 128 -3.05 3.47 24.57
N GLU A 129 -3.85 2.97 25.51
CA GLU A 129 -4.75 1.82 25.28
C GLU A 129 -5.94 2.19 24.37
N ASP A 130 -6.31 3.48 24.32
CA ASP A 130 -7.50 3.99 23.61
C ASP A 130 -7.23 4.53 22.19
N GLY A 131 -5.99 4.44 21.70
CA GLY A 131 -5.63 4.90 20.35
C GLY A 131 -5.70 6.42 20.16
N GLU A 132 -5.34 7.16 21.22
CA GLU A 132 -5.22 8.62 21.18
C GLU A 132 -4.05 9.06 20.31
N GLU A 133 -4.18 10.23 19.68
CA GLU A 133 -3.10 10.79 18.87
C GLU A 133 -1.95 11.21 19.81
N MET A 134 -0.72 10.74 19.56
CA MET A 134 0.42 11.29 20.30
C MET A 134 0.60 12.77 19.94
N SER A 135 0.36 13.65 20.91
CA SER A 135 0.51 15.09 20.74
C SER A 135 1.99 15.51 20.81
N GLY A 136 2.55 16.03 19.71
CA GLY A 136 3.87 16.65 19.64
C GLY A 136 4.41 16.70 18.20
N THR A 137 5.21 17.70 17.85
CA THR A 137 5.74 17.90 16.48
C THR A 137 6.53 16.69 15.94
N GLY A 138 7.05 15.83 16.82
CA GLY A 138 7.78 14.61 16.46
C GLY A 138 6.92 13.35 16.21
N SER A 139 5.58 13.44 16.27
CA SER A 139 4.66 12.31 16.04
C SER A 139 4.17 12.20 14.59
N THR A 140 4.33 13.25 13.78
CA THR A 140 4.04 13.19 12.35
C THR A 140 5.14 12.40 11.63
N CYS A 141 4.71 11.51 10.74
CA CYS A 141 5.58 10.62 9.98
C CYS A 141 5.00 10.41 8.58
N VAL A 142 5.82 9.82 7.71
CA VAL A 142 5.42 9.39 6.38
C VAL A 142 5.17 7.89 6.40
N LEU A 143 3.98 7.44 6.02
CA LEU A 143 3.65 6.03 5.88
C LEU A 143 3.59 5.65 4.40
N LYS A 144 4.42 4.70 4.00
CA LYS A 144 4.46 4.13 2.65
C LYS A 144 3.82 2.75 2.67
N ASP A 145 2.61 2.64 2.13
CA ASP A 145 1.91 1.39 1.81
C ASP A 145 2.39 0.92 0.44
N PHE A 146 3.05 -0.23 0.39
CA PHE A 146 3.77 -0.67 -0.80
C PHE A 146 3.60 -2.16 -1.07
N TRP A 147 3.24 -2.49 -2.30
CA TRP A 147 3.31 -3.86 -2.81
C TRP A 147 4.73 -4.19 -3.27
N VAL A 148 5.40 -5.05 -2.51
CA VAL A 148 6.79 -5.48 -2.73
C VAL A 148 6.86 -6.92 -3.23
N ASP A 149 7.79 -7.18 -4.15
CA ASP A 149 8.08 -8.53 -4.63
C ASP A 149 8.52 -9.42 -3.45
N ASN A 150 7.98 -10.63 -3.34
CA ASN A 150 8.16 -11.46 -2.14
C ASN A 150 9.65 -11.78 -1.84
N ASP A 151 10.46 -11.97 -2.88
CA ASP A 151 11.89 -12.28 -2.83
C ASP A 151 12.78 -11.03 -2.66
N ARG A 152 12.22 -9.82 -2.75
CA ARG A 152 12.99 -8.59 -2.57
C ARG A 152 13.27 -8.31 -1.11
N MET A 153 14.53 -7.93 -0.86
CA MET A 153 14.92 -7.32 0.41
C MET A 153 14.04 -6.10 0.69
N ARG A 154 13.54 -6.01 1.93
CA ARG A 154 12.67 -4.90 2.35
C ARG A 154 13.47 -3.61 2.40
N GLU A 155 12.86 -2.52 1.90
CA GLU A 155 13.47 -1.19 1.89
C GLU A 155 13.89 -0.74 3.29
N GLY A 156 13.16 -1.12 4.34
CA GLY A 156 13.53 -0.83 5.72
C GLY A 156 14.86 -1.46 6.13
N ALA A 157 15.10 -2.72 5.75
CA ALA A 157 16.36 -3.41 6.01
C ALA A 157 17.51 -2.78 5.20
N ILE A 158 17.27 -2.41 3.94
CA ILE A 158 18.25 -1.72 3.10
C ILE A 158 18.63 -0.37 3.73
N LEU A 159 17.64 0.43 4.14
CA LEU A 159 17.86 1.74 4.77
C LEU A 159 18.56 1.62 6.12
N ALA A 160 18.31 0.56 6.89
CA ALA A 160 19.00 0.30 8.15
C ALA A 160 20.49 -0.06 7.96
N GLN A 161 20.84 -0.68 6.84
CA GLN A 161 22.22 -1.07 6.54
C GLN A 161 23.09 0.12 6.08
N ILE A 162 22.50 1.12 5.41
CA ILE A 162 23.25 2.27 4.85
C ILE A 162 24.09 3.00 5.91
N PRO A 163 23.56 3.38 7.09
CA PRO A 163 24.36 4.02 8.13
C PRO A 163 25.48 3.13 8.67
N VAL A 164 25.29 1.80 8.73
CA VAL A 164 26.31 0.86 9.19
C VAL A 164 27.49 0.86 8.22
N ASP A 165 27.19 0.75 6.93
CA ASP A 165 28.21 0.75 5.87
C ASP A 165 28.93 2.10 5.76
N ALA A 166 28.21 3.21 5.95
CA ALA A 166 28.79 4.55 5.96
C ALA A 166 29.73 4.74 7.16
N ASN A 167 29.34 4.28 8.36
CA ASN A 167 30.17 4.37 9.56
C ASN A 167 31.46 3.54 9.44
N ALA A 168 31.42 2.40 8.73
CA ALA A 168 32.60 1.57 8.49
C ALA A 168 33.69 2.28 7.65
N ARG A 169 33.33 3.33 6.88
CA ARG A 169 34.28 4.13 6.09
C ARG A 169 35.05 5.17 6.90
N GLY A 170 34.69 5.36 8.16
CA GLY A 170 35.35 6.29 9.08
C GLY A 170 34.50 7.54 9.39
N PRO A 171 34.69 8.12 10.59
CA PRO A 171 33.82 9.17 11.13
C PRO A 171 33.90 10.52 10.40
N GLU A 172 34.97 10.76 9.64
CA GLU A 172 35.20 12.00 8.87
C GLU A 172 34.95 11.83 7.37
N SER A 173 34.45 10.67 6.93
CA SER A 173 34.15 10.45 5.51
C SER A 173 33.00 11.35 5.03
N ASP A 174 33.14 11.90 3.81
CA ASP A 174 32.09 12.68 3.17
C ASP A 174 30.82 11.84 2.97
N GLU A 175 30.96 10.53 2.79
CA GLU A 175 29.84 9.60 2.70
C GLU A 175 29.03 9.55 3.98
N LYS A 176 29.67 9.47 5.16
CA LYS A 176 28.95 9.50 6.43
C LYS A 176 28.19 10.81 6.59
N ARG A 177 28.86 11.94 6.36
CA ARG A 177 28.24 13.26 6.46
C ARG A 177 27.05 13.41 5.50
N THR A 178 27.15 12.84 4.30
CA THR A 178 26.06 12.84 3.32
C THR A 178 24.91 11.96 3.78
N MET A 179 25.19 10.73 4.24
CA MET A 179 24.16 9.78 4.64
C MET A 179 23.39 10.25 5.88
N ASP A 180 24.08 10.84 6.86
CA ASP A 180 23.46 11.39 8.08
C ASP A 180 22.43 12.50 7.77
N ASN A 181 22.58 13.20 6.63
CA ASN A 181 21.72 14.32 6.24
C ASN A 181 20.71 13.98 5.13
N CYS A 182 20.90 12.88 4.40
CA CYS A 182 20.11 12.58 3.19
C CYS A 182 19.27 11.31 3.28
N VAL A 183 19.55 10.41 4.23
CA VAL A 183 18.85 9.13 4.34
C VAL A 183 17.62 9.26 5.24
N LEU A 184 16.50 8.70 4.80
CA LEU A 184 15.26 8.66 5.58
C LEU A 184 15.44 7.86 6.87
N ASN A 185 14.90 8.37 7.96
CA ASN A 185 14.94 7.69 9.25
C ASN A 185 13.74 6.73 9.37
N VAL A 186 13.98 5.43 9.32
CA VAL A 186 12.93 4.41 9.40
C VAL A 186 12.52 4.19 10.86
N LEU A 187 11.27 4.49 11.20
CA LEU A 187 10.71 4.24 12.53
C LEU A 187 10.42 2.77 12.78
N THR A 188 9.76 2.15 11.80
CA THR A 188 9.35 0.75 11.83
C THR A 188 8.98 0.31 10.42
N TYR A 189 9.13 -0.98 10.14
CA TYR A 189 8.68 -1.58 8.90
C TYR A 189 8.20 -3.01 9.11
N GLY A 190 7.30 -3.47 8.25
CA GLY A 190 6.69 -4.78 8.42
C GLY A 190 5.89 -5.27 7.23
N ASP A 191 5.85 -6.59 7.08
CA ASP A 191 4.92 -7.26 6.18
C ASP A 191 3.50 -7.26 6.78
N VAL A 192 2.50 -7.17 5.91
CA VAL A 192 1.09 -7.28 6.31
C VAL A 192 0.84 -8.62 6.98
N HIS A 193 0.12 -8.56 8.10
CA HIS A 193 -0.44 -9.72 8.77
C HIS A 193 -1.95 -9.58 8.82
N VAL A 194 -2.64 -10.62 8.41
CA VAL A 194 -4.09 -10.70 8.36
C VAL A 194 -4.51 -11.76 9.36
N ASP A 195 -5.27 -11.36 10.38
CA ASP A 195 -5.65 -12.20 11.52
C ASP A 195 -4.47 -12.87 12.25
N GLY A 196 -3.35 -12.14 12.35
CA GLY A 196 -2.13 -12.62 13.01
C GLY A 196 -1.24 -13.51 12.14
N ASP A 197 -1.74 -13.98 11.00
CA ASP A 197 -0.98 -14.74 10.01
C ASP A 197 -0.33 -13.80 8.98
N PRO A 198 0.88 -14.12 8.48
CA PRO A 198 1.48 -13.38 7.38
C PRO A 198 0.57 -13.39 6.14
N ASP A 199 0.51 -12.28 5.39
CA ASP A 199 -0.29 -12.18 4.17
C ASP A 199 0.00 -13.34 3.19
N LYS A 200 -1.04 -14.16 2.96
CA LYS A 200 -1.03 -15.34 2.09
C LYS A 200 -1.64 -15.08 0.71
N THR A 201 -1.80 -13.83 0.26
CA THR A 201 -2.36 -13.52 -1.09
C THR A 201 -1.68 -14.32 -2.22
N ARG A 202 -0.44 -14.79 -2.02
CA ARG A 202 0.28 -15.70 -2.95
C ARG A 202 0.21 -17.20 -2.64
N ASN A 203 -0.10 -17.61 -1.41
CA ASN A 203 -0.14 -19.01 -1.01
C ASN A 203 -1.54 -19.61 -1.17
N TRP A 204 -2.36 -19.03 -2.05
CA TRP A 204 -3.60 -19.66 -2.46
C TRP A 204 -3.24 -20.88 -3.32
N ASP A 205 -3.85 -22.03 -3.06
CA ASP A 205 -3.74 -23.20 -3.94
C ASP A 205 -4.33 -22.82 -5.31
N PHE A 206 -3.45 -22.42 -6.24
CA PHE A 206 -3.88 -21.88 -7.52
C PHE A 206 -4.85 -22.86 -8.21
N PRO A 207 -5.96 -22.36 -8.79
CA PRO A 207 -6.78 -23.20 -9.63
C PRO A 207 -5.93 -23.75 -10.78
N THR A 208 -6.32 -24.91 -11.32
CA THR A 208 -5.62 -25.49 -12.47
C THR A 208 -5.58 -24.47 -13.61
N VAL A 209 -4.39 -23.97 -13.91
CA VAL A 209 -4.18 -22.97 -14.96
C VAL A 209 -4.23 -23.68 -16.31
N ASN A 210 -5.36 -23.57 -17.00
CA ASN A 210 -5.54 -24.19 -18.31
C ASN A 210 -4.76 -23.46 -19.41
N LYS A 211 -4.56 -22.14 -19.26
CA LYS A 211 -3.88 -21.30 -20.25
C LYS A 211 -3.28 -20.05 -19.59
N LEU A 212 -2.02 -19.75 -19.94
CA LEU A 212 -1.39 -18.47 -19.64
C LEU A 212 -1.60 -17.50 -20.81
N ILE A 213 -1.99 -16.27 -20.48
CA ILE A 213 -2.08 -15.18 -21.44
C ILE A 213 -1.10 -14.11 -20.96
N GLU A 214 -0.05 -13.85 -21.74
CA GLU A 214 0.82 -12.70 -21.49
C GLU A 214 0.07 -11.42 -21.85
N ASP A 215 -0.20 -10.58 -20.84
CA ASP A 215 -0.72 -9.24 -21.07
C ASP A 215 0.44 -8.31 -21.47
N LYS A 216 0.57 -8.05 -22.78
CA LYS A 216 1.49 -7.04 -23.28
C LYS A 216 0.79 -5.69 -23.18
N VAL A 217 1.16 -4.89 -22.18
CA VAL A 217 0.69 -3.50 -22.04
C VAL A 217 0.86 -2.79 -23.39
N ASP A 218 -0.25 -2.40 -24.02
CA ASP A 218 -0.21 -1.62 -25.26
C ASP A 218 0.34 -0.22 -24.93
N PRO A 219 1.51 0.17 -25.47
CA PRO A 219 2.09 1.49 -25.19
C PRO A 219 1.21 2.65 -25.65
N LYS A 220 0.13 2.40 -26.42
CA LYS A 220 -0.83 3.41 -26.87
C LYS A 220 -2.05 3.57 -25.97
N SER A 221 -2.24 2.75 -24.92
CA SER A 221 -3.36 2.94 -24.00
C SER A 221 -3.09 4.16 -23.11
N SER A 222 -3.63 5.32 -23.48
CA SER A 222 -3.60 6.50 -22.61
C SER A 222 -4.71 6.41 -21.57
N THR A 223 -4.35 6.12 -20.32
CA THR A 223 -5.24 6.39 -19.20
C THR A 223 -5.39 7.91 -19.09
N GLN A 224 -6.59 8.45 -19.35
CA GLN A 224 -6.87 9.84 -19.01
C GLN A 224 -6.92 9.98 -17.49
N VAL A 225 -5.84 10.49 -16.92
CA VAL A 225 -5.75 10.83 -15.50
C VAL A 225 -6.48 12.15 -15.29
N TYR A 226 -7.71 12.11 -14.77
CA TYR A 226 -8.32 13.30 -14.15
C TYR A 226 -7.64 13.52 -12.79
N ALA A 227 -6.51 14.22 -12.80
CA ALA A 227 -5.93 14.79 -11.59
C ALA A 227 -6.60 16.13 -11.33
N SER A 228 -7.64 16.17 -10.49
CA SER A 228 -8.19 17.40 -9.93
C SER A 228 -7.33 17.92 -8.77
N HIS A 229 -6.01 17.87 -8.89
CA HIS A 229 -5.08 18.37 -7.89
C HIS A 229 -4.06 19.26 -8.60
N SER A 230 -4.06 20.54 -8.23
CA SER A 230 -3.04 21.49 -8.66
C SER A 230 -1.67 20.99 -8.20
N VAL A 231 -0.80 20.68 -9.15
CA VAL A 231 0.61 20.40 -8.90
C VAL A 231 1.26 21.72 -8.49
N VAL A 232 1.29 22.00 -7.19
CA VAL A 232 2.20 22.97 -6.61
C VAL A 232 3.24 22.18 -5.85
N GLY A 233 4.42 22.01 -6.46
CA GLY A 233 5.49 21.23 -5.86
C GLY A 233 6.68 20.95 -6.77
N GLY A 234 6.97 21.83 -7.74
CA GLY A 234 8.31 21.93 -8.31
C GLY A 234 9.03 23.05 -7.59
N MET A 235 9.77 22.75 -6.53
CA MET A 235 10.66 23.73 -5.90
C MET A 235 11.89 23.84 -6.81
N THR A 236 11.83 24.74 -7.79
CA THR A 236 13.04 25.28 -8.42
C THR A 236 13.66 26.22 -7.40
N LEU A 237 14.83 25.86 -6.88
CA LEU A 237 15.66 26.76 -6.10
C LEU A 237 16.21 27.84 -7.03
N GLU A 238 15.48 28.94 -7.19
CA GLU A 238 16.07 30.20 -7.60
C GLU A 238 16.18 31.11 -6.37
N ALA A 239 17.41 31.54 -6.11
CA ALA A 239 17.74 32.40 -5.00
C ALA A 239 17.21 33.80 -5.25
N GLU A 240 16.07 34.15 -4.66
CA GLU A 240 15.64 35.53 -4.51
C GLU A 240 15.79 35.98 -3.05
N THR A 241 16.67 36.96 -2.87
CA THR A 241 16.90 37.69 -1.63
C THR A 241 15.68 38.55 -1.28
N GLY A 242 14.81 38.03 -0.43
CA GLY A 242 13.69 38.77 0.14
C GLY A 242 13.52 38.40 1.61
N ALA A 243 13.77 39.36 2.51
CA ALA A 243 13.63 39.17 3.94
C ALA A 243 12.15 39.03 4.32
N ASP A 244 11.72 37.82 4.67
CA ASP A 244 10.45 37.61 5.37
C ASP A 244 10.67 36.82 6.67
N LYS A 245 10.00 37.28 7.72
CA LYS A 245 10.25 36.90 9.11
C LYS A 245 9.37 35.70 9.49
N GLY A 246 10.02 34.61 9.89
CA GLY A 246 9.56 33.82 11.03
C GLY A 246 8.60 32.66 10.77
N ALA A 247 8.97 31.72 9.90
CA ALA A 247 8.58 30.32 10.07
C ALA A 247 9.86 29.47 10.06
N LYS A 248 10.24 28.91 11.23
CA LYS A 248 11.30 27.91 11.28
C LYS A 248 10.80 26.68 10.52
N MET A 249 11.31 26.47 9.32
CA MET A 249 11.20 25.18 8.63
C MET A 249 11.92 24.16 9.51
N ASP A 250 11.19 23.19 10.05
CA ASP A 250 11.78 22.10 10.81
C ASP A 250 12.66 21.28 9.86
N THR A 251 13.98 21.42 9.99
CA THR A 251 14.99 20.76 9.15
C THR A 251 15.21 19.29 9.55
N THR A 252 14.36 18.74 10.42
CA THR A 252 14.44 17.34 10.83
C THR A 252 14.02 16.44 9.68
N ILE A 253 14.89 15.51 9.30
CA ILE A 253 14.58 14.49 8.28
C ILE A 253 13.29 13.77 8.68
N PRO A 254 12.29 13.67 7.78
CA PRO A 254 11.03 13.05 8.10
C PRO A 254 11.24 11.57 8.44
N LYS A 255 10.57 11.16 9.51
CA LYS A 255 10.47 9.77 9.94
C LYS A 255 9.58 9.00 8.97
N ILE A 256 10.04 7.84 8.46
CA ILE A 256 9.27 6.99 7.54
C ILE A 256 8.87 5.67 8.19
N ILE A 257 7.69 5.19 7.81
CA ILE A 257 7.12 3.89 8.14
C ILE A 257 6.88 3.15 6.83
N LEU A 258 7.30 1.89 6.76
CA LEU A 258 7.19 1.10 5.54
C LEU A 258 6.29 -0.12 5.80
N TYR A 259 5.19 -0.18 5.06
CA TYR A 259 4.14 -1.17 5.24
C TYR A 259 4.00 -2.00 3.96
N TYR A 260 4.28 -3.31 4.05
CA TYR A 260 4.52 -4.14 2.87
C TYR A 260 3.43 -5.17 2.61
N LYS A 261 2.73 -5.01 1.49
CA LYS A 261 1.87 -6.03 0.87
C LYS A 261 2.69 -6.85 -0.12
N LYS A 262 2.32 -8.10 -0.37
CA LYS A 262 3.14 -9.00 -1.21
C LYS A 262 2.68 -9.03 -2.67
N THR A 263 3.57 -8.70 -3.61
CA THR A 263 3.34 -8.87 -5.05
C THR A 263 4.40 -9.79 -5.71
N HIS A 264 4.34 -9.91 -7.04
CA HIS A 264 5.31 -10.53 -7.91
C HIS A 264 5.28 -9.84 -9.28
N HIS A 265 6.45 -9.67 -9.89
CA HIS A 265 6.66 -9.39 -11.31
C HIS A 265 7.58 -10.47 -11.87
#